data_AF-A0A956B6N8-F1
#
_entry.id   AF-A0A956B6N8-F1
#
_cell.length_a   1.000
_cell.length_b   1.000
_cell.length_c   1.000
_cell.angle_alpha   90.00
_cell.angle_beta   90.00
_cell.angle_gamma   90.00
#
_symmetry.space_group_name_H-M   'P 1'
#
loop_
_entity.id
_entity.type
_entity.pdbx_description
1 polymer ?
#
loop_
_entity_poly.entity_id
_entity_poly.type
_entity_poly.pdbx_seq_one_letter_code
_entity_poly.pdbx_strand_id
1 'polypeptide(L)'
;MRRPRRRAGAPDPAAQNPLDTLARILSRRAHTRVELVRKLRQRGFTPDVINETLARAAELHLLEPEEDLAVRYARELAQKAGATPRKVSAKLAEKGFDRGQAKAAVDAAFESWDPRGSAWALVEREGDPARAARRLARAGFPAEVVRWAVEKITQSHEDGR
;
A
#
# COMPACT_ATOMS: atom_id res chain seq x y z
N MET A 1 -18.51 12.21 -35.01
CA MET A 1 -19.17 11.49 -33.90
C MET A 1 -18.43 10.17 -33.65
N ARG A 2 -17.75 10.02 -32.50
CA ARG A 2 -17.00 8.79 -32.17
C ARG A 2 -17.96 7.72 -31.67
N ARG A 3 -18.03 6.58 -32.36
CA ARG A 3 -18.80 5.39 -31.95
C ARG A 3 -18.31 4.89 -30.58
N PRO A 4 -19.19 4.50 -29.65
CA PRO A 4 -18.77 3.83 -28.43
C PRO A 4 -18.15 2.48 -28.81
N ARG A 5 -16.95 2.20 -28.25
CA ARG A 5 -16.32 0.88 -28.38
C ARG A 5 -17.22 -0.14 -27.71
N ARG A 6 -17.89 -0.97 -28.52
CA ARG A 6 -18.59 -2.18 -28.08
C ARG A 6 -17.56 -3.06 -27.35
N ARG A 7 -17.65 -3.15 -26.02
CA ARG A 7 -16.86 -4.09 -25.23
C ARG A 7 -17.21 -5.48 -25.76
N ALA A 8 -16.22 -6.20 -26.30
CA ALA A 8 -16.39 -7.59 -26.71
C ALA A 8 -17.07 -8.37 -25.57
N GLY A 9 -18.07 -9.18 -25.93
CA GLY A 9 -19.04 -9.79 -25.02
C GLY A 9 -18.38 -10.39 -23.79
N ALA A 10 -18.81 -9.94 -22.60
CA ALA A 10 -18.48 -10.63 -21.37
C ALA A 10 -19.08 -12.05 -21.45
N PRO A 11 -18.33 -13.10 -21.10
CA PRO A 11 -18.88 -14.44 -21.02
C PRO A 11 -20.08 -14.44 -20.06
N ASP A 12 -21.07 -15.28 -20.35
CA ASP A 12 -22.25 -15.45 -19.48
C ASP A 12 -21.78 -15.65 -18.03
N PRO A 13 -22.16 -14.78 -17.07
CA PRO A 13 -21.78 -14.93 -15.67
C PRO A 13 -22.26 -16.26 -15.08
N ALA A 14 -23.29 -16.90 -15.64
CA ALA A 14 -23.75 -18.23 -15.24
C ALA A 14 -22.83 -19.38 -15.71
N ALA A 15 -21.97 -19.14 -16.71
CA ALA A 15 -21.04 -20.14 -17.26
C ALA A 15 -19.58 -19.95 -16.80
N GLN A 16 -19.29 -18.87 -16.06
CA GLN A 16 -17.94 -18.60 -15.58
C GLN A 16 -17.64 -19.41 -14.32
N ASN A 17 -16.65 -20.31 -14.38
CA ASN A 17 -16.13 -20.97 -13.20
C ASN A 17 -15.51 -19.92 -12.24
N PRO A 18 -15.98 -19.84 -10.97
CA PRO A 18 -15.44 -18.92 -9.98
C PRO A 18 -13.94 -19.10 -9.71
N LEU A 19 -13.47 -20.35 -9.69
CA LEU A 19 -12.08 -20.71 -9.42
C LEU A 19 -11.16 -20.30 -10.58
N ASP A 20 -11.58 -20.54 -11.83
CA ASP A 20 -10.83 -20.07 -13.01
C ASP A 20 -10.74 -18.55 -13.06
N THR A 21 -11.82 -17.90 -12.65
CA THR A 21 -11.88 -16.45 -12.56
C THR A 21 -10.94 -15.91 -11.48
N LEU A 22 -10.92 -16.56 -10.31
CA LEU A 22 -9.99 -16.25 -9.23
C LEU A 22 -8.54 -16.47 -9.66
N ALA A 23 -8.22 -17.59 -10.30
CA ALA A 23 -6.89 -17.88 -10.84
C ALA A 23 -6.44 -16.78 -11.82
N ARG A 24 -7.33 -16.30 -12.69
CA ARG A 24 -7.04 -15.19 -13.63
C ARG A 24 -6.88 -13.82 -12.96
N ILE A 25 -7.44 -13.65 -11.76
CA ILE A 25 -7.20 -12.46 -10.93
C ILE A 25 -5.81 -12.56 -10.32
N LEU A 26 -5.48 -13.70 -9.72
CA LEU A 26 -4.21 -13.96 -9.04
C LEU A 26 -3.01 -14.02 -10.00
N SER A 27 -3.20 -14.48 -11.23
CA SER A 27 -2.13 -14.61 -12.23
C SER A 27 -1.46 -13.28 -12.61
N ARG A 28 -2.14 -12.15 -12.36
CA ARG A 28 -1.56 -10.81 -12.63
C ARG A 28 -0.75 -10.29 -11.45
N ARG A 29 -1.21 -10.55 -10.23
CA ARG A 29 -0.59 -10.18 -8.96
C ARG A 29 -1.38 -10.77 -7.81
N ALA A 30 -0.74 -10.90 -6.65
CA ALA A 30 -1.46 -11.19 -5.42
C ALA A 30 -2.45 -10.07 -5.05
N HIS A 31 -3.50 -10.47 -4.35
CA HIS A 31 -4.64 -9.63 -4.00
C HIS A 31 -5.08 -9.94 -2.57
N THR A 32 -5.49 -8.92 -1.82
CA THR A 32 -6.06 -9.12 -0.48
C THR A 32 -7.41 -9.82 -0.59
N ARG A 33 -7.84 -10.50 0.47
CA ARG A 33 -9.16 -11.16 0.49
C ARG A 33 -10.29 -10.17 0.20
N VAL A 34 -10.22 -8.96 0.75
CA VAL A 34 -11.17 -7.87 0.46
C VAL A 34 -11.19 -7.52 -1.03
N GLU A 35 -10.04 -7.43 -1.68
CA GLU A 35 -9.96 -7.18 -3.12
C GLU A 35 -10.54 -8.35 -3.94
N LEU A 36 -10.26 -9.59 -3.55
CA LEU A 36 -10.78 -10.79 -4.21
C LEU A 36 -12.30 -10.86 -4.12
N VAL A 37 -12.87 -10.70 -2.92
CA VAL A 37 -14.32 -10.66 -2.70
C VAL A 37 -14.97 -9.57 -3.56
N ARG A 38 -14.42 -8.35 -3.55
CA ARG A 38 -14.94 -7.24 -4.36
C ARG A 38 -14.90 -7.57 -5.86
N LYS A 39 -13.80 -8.13 -6.35
CA LYS A 39 -13.61 -8.48 -7.76
C LYS A 39 -14.52 -9.61 -8.22
N LEU A 40 -14.79 -10.60 -7.36
CA LEU A 40 -15.70 -11.69 -7.67
C LEU A 40 -17.16 -11.21 -7.65
N ARG A 41 -17.55 -10.38 -6.67
CA ARG A 41 -18.88 -9.73 -6.65
C ARG A 41 -19.15 -8.90 -7.91
N GLN A 42 -18.15 -8.12 -8.36
CA GLN A 42 -18.24 -7.34 -9.60
C GLN A 42 -18.46 -8.19 -10.86
N ARG A 43 -18.23 -9.51 -10.78
CA ARG A 43 -18.45 -10.47 -11.87
C ARG A 43 -19.76 -11.26 -11.73
N GLY A 44 -20.56 -10.96 -10.71
CA GLY A 44 -21.89 -11.55 -10.52
C GLY A 44 -21.94 -12.77 -9.60
N PHE A 45 -20.83 -13.16 -8.97
CA PHE A 45 -20.85 -14.28 -8.02
C PHE A 45 -21.53 -13.88 -6.70
N THR A 46 -22.34 -14.79 -6.17
CA THR A 46 -23.02 -14.61 -4.88
C THR A 46 -22.04 -14.72 -3.71
N PRO A 47 -22.37 -14.17 -2.53
CA PRO A 47 -21.50 -14.29 -1.35
C PRO A 47 -21.12 -15.73 -0.99
N ASP A 48 -22.06 -16.68 -1.11
CA ASP A 48 -21.83 -18.09 -0.77
C ASP A 48 -20.81 -18.73 -1.71
N VAL A 49 -21.02 -18.58 -3.03
CA VAL A 49 -20.08 -19.07 -4.05
C VAL A 49 -18.70 -18.46 -3.87
N ILE A 50 -18.61 -17.17 -3.51
CA ILE A 50 -17.33 -16.51 -3.25
C ILE A 50 -16.62 -17.13 -2.04
N ASN A 51 -17.34 -17.34 -0.94
CA ASN A 51 -16.76 -17.92 0.26
C ASN A 51 -16.26 -19.35 0.01
N GLU A 52 -17.05 -20.18 -0.66
CA GLU A 52 -16.66 -21.54 -1.07
C GLU A 52 -15.44 -21.52 -2.00
N THR A 53 -15.41 -20.62 -2.98
CA THR A 53 -14.30 -20.49 -3.91
C THR A 53 -13.00 -20.07 -3.21
N LEU A 54 -13.08 -19.14 -2.25
CA LEU A 54 -11.93 -18.69 -1.48
C LEU A 54 -11.43 -19.79 -0.52
N ALA A 55 -12.34 -20.55 0.10
CA ALA A 55 -11.98 -21.70 0.92
C ALA A 55 -11.27 -22.76 0.07
N ARG A 56 -11.83 -23.11 -1.08
CA ARG A 56 -11.21 -24.05 -2.02
C ARG A 56 -9.85 -23.57 -2.53
N ALA A 57 -9.70 -22.29 -2.81
CA ALA A 57 -8.42 -21.72 -3.23
C ALA A 57 -7.36 -21.75 -2.11
N ALA A 58 -7.77 -21.59 -0.86
CA ALA A 58 -6.89 -21.74 0.29
C ALA A 58 -6.42 -23.20 0.45
N GLU A 59 -7.33 -24.18 0.32
CA GLU A 59 -6.98 -25.61 0.33
C GLU A 59 -6.01 -26.00 -0.78
N LEU A 60 -6.13 -25.36 -1.95
CA LEU A 60 -5.25 -25.58 -3.10
C LEU A 60 -3.94 -24.76 -3.04
N HIS A 61 -3.69 -24.06 -1.94
CA HIS A 61 -2.52 -23.19 -1.76
C HIS A 61 -2.34 -22.14 -2.87
N LEU A 62 -3.45 -21.68 -3.45
CA LEU A 62 -3.45 -20.64 -4.49
C LEU A 62 -3.36 -19.22 -3.91
N LEU A 63 -3.66 -19.08 -2.62
CA LEU A 63 -3.63 -17.80 -1.91
C LEU A 63 -2.31 -17.66 -1.14
N GLU A 64 -1.63 -16.53 -1.35
CA GLU A 64 -0.54 -16.10 -0.47
C GLU A 64 -1.12 -15.77 0.92
N PRO A 65 -0.45 -16.17 2.02
CA PRO A 65 -0.83 -15.76 3.37
C PRO A 65 -0.94 -14.23 3.47
N GLU A 66 -1.96 -13.73 4.18
CA GLU A 66 -2.22 -12.29 4.22
C GLU A 66 -1.09 -11.52 4.92
N GLU A 67 -0.42 -12.15 5.89
CA GLU A 67 0.72 -11.60 6.62
C GLU A 67 1.92 -11.35 5.68
N ASP A 68 2.25 -12.34 4.84
CA ASP A 68 3.35 -12.25 3.88
C ASP A 68 3.06 -11.19 2.82
N LEU A 69 1.82 -11.16 2.33
CA LEU A 69 1.34 -10.16 1.38
C LEU A 69 1.42 -8.74 1.98
N ALA A 70 1.04 -8.58 3.25
CA ALA A 70 1.11 -7.30 3.96
C ALA A 70 2.56 -6.82 4.10
N VAL A 71 3.48 -7.69 4.53
CA VAL A 71 4.91 -7.37 4.67
C VAL A 71 5.51 -6.96 3.32
N ARG A 72 5.21 -7.71 2.26
CA ARG A 72 5.70 -7.38 0.91
C ARG A 72 5.18 -6.02 0.44
N TYR A 73 3.88 -5.75 0.62
CA TYR A 73 3.30 -4.45 0.26
C TYR A 73 3.88 -3.31 1.11
N ALA A 74 4.12 -3.53 2.39
CA ALA A 74 4.75 -2.56 3.28
C ALA A 74 6.18 -2.22 2.83
N ARG A 75 6.98 -3.23 2.48
CA ARG A 75 8.35 -3.06 1.95
C ARG A 75 8.35 -2.28 0.63
N GLU A 76 7.46 -2.61 -0.30
CA GLU A 76 7.30 -1.86 -1.56
C GLU A 76 6.92 -0.39 -1.32
N LEU A 77 6.10 -0.11 -0.30
CA LEU A 77 5.74 1.26 0.06
C LEU A 77 6.88 1.99 0.77
N ALA A 78 7.65 1.31 1.62
CA ALA A 78 8.77 1.87 2.37
C ALA A 78 9.90 2.37 1.45
N GLN A 79 10.07 1.76 0.27
CA GLN A 79 11.05 2.19 -0.74
C GLN A 79 10.70 3.54 -1.41
N LYS A 80 9.49 4.07 -1.21
CA LYS A 80 9.07 5.32 -1.85
C LYS A 80 9.58 6.53 -1.08
N ALA A 81 10.00 7.56 -1.81
CA ALA A 81 10.45 8.82 -1.21
C ALA A 81 9.40 9.42 -0.26
N GLY A 82 9.82 9.76 0.96
CA GLY A 82 8.94 10.31 1.99
C GLY A 82 7.89 9.33 2.55
N ALA A 83 8.13 8.02 2.40
CA ALA A 83 7.42 7.00 3.14
C ALA A 83 7.70 7.12 4.63
N THR A 84 6.66 6.90 5.43
CA THR A 84 6.73 6.87 6.89
C THR A 84 5.88 5.71 7.39
N PRO A 85 6.16 5.14 8.58
CA PRO A 85 5.37 4.06 9.15
C PRO A 85 3.87 4.37 9.16
N ARG A 86 3.51 5.61 9.51
CA ARG A 86 2.12 6.08 9.52
C ARG A 86 1.47 6.06 8.14
N LYS A 87 2.15 6.53 7.11
CA LYS A 87 1.63 6.50 5.73
C LYS A 87 1.47 5.07 5.22
N VAL A 88 2.45 4.21 5.49
CA VAL A 88 2.41 2.81 5.06
C VAL A 88 1.28 2.07 5.77
N SER A 89 1.12 2.26 7.08
CA SER A 89 0.00 1.72 7.85
C SER A 89 -1.36 2.16 7.27
N ALA A 90 -1.54 3.44 6.96
CA ALA A 90 -2.76 3.94 6.34
C ALA A 90 -3.02 3.29 4.97
N LYS A 91 -1.97 3.08 4.16
CA LYS A 91 -2.08 2.43 2.85
C LYS A 91 -2.39 0.93 2.93
N LEU A 92 -1.93 0.25 3.97
CA LEU A 92 -2.30 -1.14 4.26
C LEU A 92 -3.79 -1.24 4.67
N ALA A 93 -4.24 -0.35 5.54
CA ALA A 93 -5.65 -0.28 5.93
C ALA A 93 -6.57 0.00 4.72
N GLU A 94 -6.17 0.91 3.82
CA GLU A 94 -6.87 1.14 2.54
C GLU A 94 -6.93 -0.11 1.63
N LYS A 95 -5.97 -1.05 1.79
CA LYS A 95 -5.96 -2.34 1.08
C LYS A 95 -6.83 -3.42 1.71
N GLY A 96 -7.34 -3.16 2.91
CA GLY A 96 -8.19 -4.07 3.65
C GLY A 96 -7.43 -5.03 4.56
N PHE A 97 -6.16 -4.77 4.87
CA PHE A 97 -5.47 -5.47 5.96
C PHE A 97 -6.02 -5.00 7.30
N ASP A 98 -6.15 -5.91 8.25
CA ASP A 98 -6.55 -5.56 9.60
C ASP A 98 -5.43 -4.80 10.35
N ARG A 99 -5.77 -4.28 11.53
CA ARG A 99 -4.85 -3.47 12.34
C ARG A 99 -3.61 -4.24 12.80
N GLY A 100 -3.75 -5.51 13.14
CA GLY A 100 -2.66 -6.38 13.58
C GLY A 100 -1.72 -6.69 12.42
N GLN A 101 -2.26 -7.13 11.28
CA GLN A 101 -1.49 -7.37 10.05
C GLN A 101 -0.74 -6.11 9.61
N ALA A 102 -1.44 -4.97 9.57
CA ALA A 102 -0.82 -3.71 9.17
C ALA A 102 0.30 -3.27 10.13
N LYS A 103 0.12 -3.47 11.43
CA LYS A 103 1.16 -3.16 12.43
C LYS A 103 2.38 -4.05 12.24
N ALA A 104 2.21 -5.37 12.20
CA ALA A 104 3.32 -6.31 12.05
C ALA A 104 4.10 -6.07 10.75
N ALA A 105 3.39 -5.83 9.65
CA ALA A 105 4.01 -5.53 8.36
C ALA A 105 4.80 -4.22 8.36
N VAL A 106 4.29 -3.17 9.02
CA VAL A 106 5.01 -1.90 9.16
C VAL A 106 6.24 -2.06 10.05
N ASP A 107 6.12 -2.73 11.19
CA ASP A 107 7.26 -2.97 12.07
C ASP A 107 8.38 -3.72 11.33
N ALA A 108 8.03 -4.77 10.57
CA ALA A 108 8.99 -5.53 9.76
C ALA A 108 9.58 -4.73 8.58
N ALA A 109 8.80 -3.84 7.95
CA ALA A 109 9.28 -3.03 6.83
C ALA A 109 10.15 -1.84 7.26
N PHE A 110 10.01 -1.38 8.50
CA PHE A 110 10.70 -0.21 9.05
C PHE A 110 11.71 -0.56 10.15
N GLU A 111 12.04 -1.83 10.35
CA GLU A 111 13.00 -2.30 11.37
C GLU A 111 14.35 -1.57 11.29
N SER A 112 14.88 -1.36 10.08
CA SER A 112 16.13 -0.65 9.82
C SER A 112 15.92 0.78 9.30
N TRP A 113 14.75 1.37 9.53
CA TRP A 113 14.43 2.69 9.02
C TRP A 113 15.25 3.77 9.72
N ASP A 114 16.00 4.57 8.95
CA ASP A 114 16.57 5.82 9.42
C ASP A 114 15.59 6.99 9.17
N PRO A 115 14.88 7.48 10.20
CA PRO A 115 13.94 8.56 10.04
C PRO A 115 14.63 9.90 9.75
N ARG A 116 15.87 10.12 10.23
CA ARG A 116 16.60 11.36 9.99
C ARG A 116 17.13 11.43 8.57
N GLY A 117 17.76 10.36 8.08
CA GLY A 117 18.19 10.27 6.68
C GLY A 117 17.01 10.39 5.72
N SER A 118 15.90 9.70 6.00
CA SER A 118 14.68 9.79 5.19
C SER A 118 14.05 11.19 5.20
N ALA A 119 14.05 11.87 6.35
CA ALA A 119 13.57 13.24 6.46
C ALA A 119 14.47 14.19 5.67
N TRP A 120 15.79 14.09 5.86
CA TRP A 120 16.76 14.94 5.18
C TRP A 120 16.68 14.81 3.66
N ALA A 121 16.63 13.59 3.12
CA ALA A 121 16.46 13.35 1.69
C ALA A 121 15.20 14.03 1.09
N LEU A 122 14.17 14.29 1.93
CA LEU A 122 12.95 14.96 1.48
C LEU A 122 13.07 16.49 1.45
N VAL A 123 13.96 17.08 2.25
CA VAL A 123 14.07 18.54 2.47
C VAL A 123 15.48 19.10 2.26
N GLU A 124 16.45 18.31 1.83
CA GLU A 124 17.85 18.78 1.65
C GLU A 124 17.98 19.95 0.65
N ARG A 125 17.03 20.06 -0.29
CA ARG A 125 16.95 21.15 -1.28
C ARG A 125 16.04 22.30 -0.82
N GLU A 126 15.46 22.20 0.37
CA GLU A 126 14.54 23.18 0.93
C GLU A 126 15.31 24.19 1.79
N GLY A 127 15.36 25.45 1.34
CA GLY A 127 16.03 26.53 2.07
C GLY A 127 15.15 27.22 3.11
N ASP A 128 13.82 27.02 3.06
CA ASP A 128 12.87 27.62 4.02
C ASP A 128 12.58 26.63 5.17
N PRO A 129 13.07 26.89 6.41
CA PRO A 129 12.88 25.98 7.53
C PRO A 129 11.40 25.77 7.88
N ALA A 130 10.56 26.79 7.73
CA ALA A 130 9.13 26.69 8.00
C ALA A 130 8.43 25.80 6.96
N ARG A 131 8.86 25.86 5.70
CA ARG A 131 8.35 24.98 4.63
C ARG A 131 8.81 23.53 4.84
N ALA A 132 10.06 23.32 5.22
CA ALA A 132 10.59 21.99 5.57
C ALA A 132 9.79 21.38 6.73
N ALA A 133 9.58 22.14 7.81
CA ALA A 133 8.81 21.70 8.97
C ALA A 133 7.40 21.24 8.60
N ARG A 134 6.66 22.06 7.85
CA ARG A 134 5.30 21.72 7.39
C ARG A 134 5.28 20.46 6.53
N ARG A 135 6.26 20.30 5.63
CA ARG A 135 6.35 19.14 4.74
C ARG A 135 6.60 17.85 5.51
N LEU A 136 7.56 17.86 6.44
CA LEU A 136 7.88 16.69 7.27
C LEU A 136 6.74 16.33 8.23
N ALA A 137 6.12 17.33 8.88
CA ALA A 137 4.98 17.09 9.76
C ALA A 137 3.79 16.49 9.00
N ARG A 138 3.45 17.03 7.81
CA ARG A 138 2.41 16.45 6.94
C ARG A 138 2.77 15.05 6.46
N ALA A 139 4.06 14.76 6.29
CA ALA A 139 4.53 13.42 5.94
C ALA A 139 4.46 12.43 7.11
N GLY A 140 4.27 12.90 8.34
CA GLY A 140 4.15 12.07 9.53
C GLY A 140 5.49 11.68 10.15
N PHE A 141 6.54 12.48 9.94
CA PHE A 141 7.81 12.29 10.66
C PHE A 141 7.67 12.64 12.14
N PRO A 142 8.44 11.99 13.03
CA PRO A 142 8.46 12.32 14.46
C PRO A 142 8.91 13.77 14.69
N ALA A 143 8.35 14.41 15.72
CA ALA A 143 8.56 15.84 15.96
C ALA A 143 10.03 16.19 16.22
N GLU A 144 10.77 15.31 16.88
CA GLU A 144 12.22 15.42 17.10
C GLU A 144 13.03 15.37 15.81
N VAL A 145 12.60 14.60 14.81
CA VAL A 145 13.23 14.55 13.49
C VAL A 145 12.90 15.80 12.69
N VAL A 146 11.68 16.31 12.82
CA VAL A 146 11.28 17.60 12.23
C VAL A 146 12.15 18.73 12.78
N ARG A 147 12.28 18.83 14.12
CA ARG A 147 13.12 19.85 14.76
C ARG A 147 14.57 19.77 14.32
N TRP A 148 15.16 18.58 14.35
CA TRP A 148 16.52 18.32 13.89
C TRP A 148 16.76 18.80 12.44
N ALA A 149 15.82 18.51 11.52
CA ALA A 149 15.96 18.93 10.12
C ALA A 149 15.90 20.46 9.96
N VAL A 150 15.02 21.13 10.72
CA VAL A 150 14.87 22.60 10.74
C VAL A 150 16.12 23.28 11.27
N GLU A 151 16.68 22.78 12.38
CA GLU A 151 17.95 23.26 12.95
C GLU A 151 19.08 23.14 11.93
N LYS A 152 19.20 21.99 11.28
CA LYS A 152 20.23 21.74 10.26
C LYS A 152 20.15 22.69 9.06
N ILE A 153 18.94 22.97 8.56
CA ILE A 153 18.72 23.95 7.47
C ILE A 153 19.13 25.36 7.93
N THR A 154 18.78 25.73 9.16
CA THR A 154 19.10 27.05 9.72
C THR A 154 20.61 27.26 9.82
N GLN A 155 21.34 26.26 10.35
CA GLN A 155 22.81 26.27 10.47
C GLN A 155 23.50 26.35 9.10
N SER A 156 23.03 25.57 8.12
CA SER A 156 23.59 25.59 6.75
C SER A 156 23.43 26.97 6.07
N HIS A 157 22.46 27.77 6.50
CA HIS A 157 22.23 29.12 6.00
C HIS A 157 23.06 30.18 6.72
N GLU A 158 23.52 29.90 7.95
CA GLU A 158 24.41 30.76 8.74
C GLU A 158 25.87 30.57 8.31
N ASP A 159 26.31 29.33 8.06
CA ASP A 159 27.70 29.01 7.69
C ASP A 159 28.06 29.41 6.23
N GLY A 160 27.06 29.60 5.38
CA GLY A 160 27.23 29.98 3.97
C GLY A 160 27.18 31.49 3.70
N ARG A 161 27.09 32.32 4.74
CA ARG A 161 26.94 33.77 4.67
C ARG A 161 28.18 34.48 5.23
#